data_AF-A0A497B5Z9-F1
#
_entry.id   AF-A0A497B5Z9-F1
#
_cell.length_a   1.000
_cell.length_b   1.000
_cell.length_c   1.000
_cell.angle_alpha   90.00
_cell.angle_beta   90.00
_cell.angle_gamma   90.00
#
_symmetry.space_group_name_H-M   'P 1'
#
loop_
_entity.id
_entity.type
_entity.pdbx_description
1 polymer ?
#
loop_
_entity_poly.entity_id
_entity_poly.type
_entity_poly.pdbx_seq_one_letter_code
_entity_poly.pdbx_strand_id
1 'polypeptide(L)' 'MGRRPSQGRLDKYEEIIPEHPDTIRPSQIAQFLQVSRSTVQRDLPALEEQGTLLIEDNRGLLSLFRRRG' A
#
# COMPACT_ATOMS: atom_id res chain seq x y z
N MET A 1 -9.07 10.02 16.89
CA MET A 1 -9.60 9.68 15.56
C MET A 1 -8.57 10.09 14.51
N GLY A 2 -7.84 9.13 13.94
CA GLY A 2 -6.89 9.41 12.86
C GLY A 2 -7.66 9.80 11.60
N ARG A 3 -7.16 10.78 10.83
CA ARG A 3 -7.75 11.14 9.54
C ARG A 3 -7.74 9.92 8.62
N ARG A 4 -8.88 9.62 8.01
CA ARG A 4 -9.01 8.56 7.01
C ARG A 4 -8.03 8.83 5.85
N PRO A 5 -7.35 7.81 5.32
CA PRO A 5 -6.52 7.97 4.13
C PRO A 5 -7.29 8.63 2.99
N SER A 6 -6.62 9.46 2.20
CA SER A 6 -7.24 10.07 1.02
C SER A 6 -7.35 9.01 -0.08
N GLN A 7 -8.52 8.90 -0.71
CA GLN A 7 -8.75 7.92 -1.78
C GLN A 7 -7.67 7.96 -2.86
N GLY A 8 -7.34 9.15 -3.38
CA GLY A 8 -6.31 9.29 -4.42
C GLY A 8 -4.91 8.84 -4.01
N ARG A 9 -4.62 8.70 -2.70
CA ARG A 9 -3.35 8.10 -2.26
C ARG A 9 -3.45 6.58 -2.23
N LEU A 10 -4.59 6.02 -1.80
CA LEU A 10 -4.87 4.58 -1.88
C LEU A 10 -4.77 4.09 -3.33
N ASP A 11 -5.36 4.83 -4.27
CA ASP A 11 -5.28 4.54 -5.71
C ASP A 11 -3.82 4.46 -6.20
N LYS A 12 -2.93 5.33 -5.67
CA LYS A 12 -1.50 5.27 -6.01
C LYS A 12 -0.79 4.03 -5.49
N TYR A 13 -1.20 3.44 -4.35
CA TYR A 13 -0.64 2.15 -3.91
C TYR A 13 -1.06 1.02 -4.87
N GLU A 14 -2.30 1.05 -5.37
CA GLU A 14 -2.80 0.08 -6.34
C GLU A 14 -2.11 0.17 -7.71
N GLU A 15 -1.54 1.33 -8.04
CA GLU A 15 -0.69 1.51 -9.22
C GLU A 15 0.75 1.04 -8.95
N ILE A 16 1.37 1.50 -7.87
CA ILE A 16 2.80 1.32 -7.60
C ILE A 16 3.15 -0.13 -7.24
N ILE A 17 2.37 -0.79 -6.38
CA ILE A 17 2.76 -2.13 -5.88
C ILE A 17 2.76 -3.18 -7.01
N PRO A 18 1.76 -3.24 -7.92
CA PRO A 18 1.80 -4.16 -9.05
C PRO A 18 2.88 -3.87 -10.09
N GLU A 19 3.35 -2.61 -10.22
CA GLU A 19 4.48 -2.25 -11.09
C GLU A 19 5.84 -2.73 -10.52
N HIS A 20 5.88 -3.06 -9.23
CA HIS A 20 7.09 -3.49 -8.52
C HIS A 20 6.85 -4.80 -7.73
N PRO A 21 6.43 -5.90 -8.40
CA PRO A 21 6.13 -7.15 -7.73
C PRO A 21 7.38 -7.66 -6.99
N ASP A 22 7.18 -8.13 -5.76
CA ASP A 22 8.19 -8.78 -4.92
C ASP A 22 9.48 -7.96 -4.70
N THR A 23 9.45 -6.64 -4.93
CA THR A 23 10.62 -5.77 -4.83
C THR A 23 10.39 -4.51 -4.02
N ILE A 24 9.13 -4.17 -3.71
CA ILE A 24 8.80 -2.92 -3.04
C ILE A 24 8.46 -3.09 -1.55
N ARG A 25 9.02 -2.20 -0.73
CA ARG A 25 8.85 -2.17 0.74
C ARG A 25 8.03 -0.94 1.14
N PRO A 26 7.38 -0.93 2.32
CA PRO A 26 6.67 0.25 2.84
C PRO A 26 7.52 1.53 2.84
N SER A 27 8.82 1.43 3.11
CA SER A 27 9.74 2.57 3.09
C SER A 27 10.00 3.13 1.69
N GLN A 28 10.00 2.29 0.66
CA GLN A 28 10.15 2.73 -0.72
C GLN A 28 8.88 3.42 -1.19
N ILE A 29 7.70 2.89 -0.82
CA ILE A 29 6.44 3.56 -1.12
C ILE A 29 6.36 4.94 -0.45
N ALA A 30 6.80 5.04 0.80
CA ALA A 30 6.88 6.32 1.50
C ALA A 30 7.72 7.35 0.73
N GLN A 31 8.85 6.92 0.15
CA GLN A 31 9.71 7.76 -0.68
C GLN A 31 9.02 8.16 -2.00
N PHE A 32 8.42 7.20 -2.72
CA PHE A 32 7.70 7.49 -3.98
C PHE A 32 6.56 8.49 -3.79
N LEU A 33 5.78 8.33 -2.71
CA LEU A 33 4.62 9.17 -2.42
C LEU A 33 4.97 10.43 -1.62
N GLN A 34 6.25 10.61 -1.25
CA GLN A 34 6.73 11.72 -0.41
C GLN A 34 5.94 11.87 0.90
N VAL A 35 5.63 10.74 1.54
CA VAL A 35 4.92 10.69 2.83
C VAL A 35 5.78 10.02 3.90
N SER A 36 5.36 10.14 5.17
CA SER A 36 6.02 9.43 6.25
C SER A 36 5.73 7.92 6.21
N ARG A 37 6.65 7.09 6.74
CA ARG A 37 6.42 5.65 6.89
C ARG A 37 5.18 5.33 7.74
N SER A 38 4.87 6.16 8.75
CA SER A 38 3.67 5.97 9.58
C SER A 38 2.37 6.27 8.81
N THR A 39 2.43 7.11 7.77
CA THR A 39 1.32 7.28 6.82
C THR A 39 1.09 5.99 6.06
N VAL A 40 2.14 5.41 5.49
CA VAL A 40 2.05 4.11 4.77
C VAL A 40 1.46 3.02 5.66
N GLN A 41 1.96 2.86 6.88
CA GLN A 41 1.44 1.84 7.80
C GLN A 41 -0.04 2.02 8.18
N ARG A 42 -0.59 3.23 8.09
CA ARG A 42 -2.02 3.49 8.29
C ARG A 42 -2.85 3.29 7.03
N ASP A 43 -2.25 3.54 5.87
CA ASP A 43 -2.91 3.38 4.57
C ASP A 43 -3.02 1.90 4.18
N LEU A 44 -2.04 1.05 4.54
CA LEU A 44 -2.03 -0.37 4.19
C LEU A 44 -3.28 -1.14 4.68
N PRO A 45 -3.69 -1.06 5.95
CA PRO A 45 -4.96 -1.68 6.37
C PRO A 45 -6.19 -1.11 5.66
N ALA A 46 -6.17 0.19 5.32
CA ALA A 46 -7.28 0.82 4.61
C ALA A 46 -7.41 0.35 3.15
N LEU A 47 -6.31 -0.07 2.50
CA LEU A 47 -6.36 -0.75 1.19
C LEU A 47 -7.09 -2.09 1.31
N GLU A 48 -6.81 -2.86 2.37
CA GLU A 48 -7.49 -4.14 2.61
C GLU A 48 -8.99 -3.97 2.86
N GLU A 49 -9.38 -2.93 3.60
CA GLU A 49 -10.79 -2.56 3.78
C GLU A 49 -11.53 -2.24 2.47
N GLN A 50 -10.81 -1.88 1.40
CA GLN A 50 -11.36 -1.62 0.07
C GLN A 50 -11.48 -2.88 -0.81
N GLY A 51 -11.13 -4.05 -0.29
CA GLY A 51 -11.21 -5.32 -1.00
C GLY A 51 -9.95 -5.68 -1.78
N THR A 52 -8.87 -4.91 -1.62
CA THR A 52 -7.56 -5.19 -2.19
C THR A 52 -6.76 -6.07 -1.23
N LEU A 53 -6.38 -7.27 -1.66
CA LEU A 53 -5.61 -8.16 -0.81
C LEU A 53 -4.14 -7.74 -0.83
N LEU A 54 -3.58 -7.50 0.34
CA LEU A 54 -2.19 -7.12 0.54
C LEU A 54 -1.46 -8.28 1.24
N ILE A 55 -0.26 -8.61 0.76
CA ILE A 55 0.63 -9.56 1.41
C ILE A 55 1.97 -8.87 1.65
N GLU A 56 2.45 -8.92 2.90
CA GLU A 56 3.83 -8.59 3.25
C GLU A 56 4.59 -9.89 3.54
N ASP A 57 5.69 -10.14 2.84
CA ASP A 57 6.49 -11.35 3.05
C ASP A 57 7.42 -11.23 4.28
N ASN A 58 8.13 -12.31 4.61
CA ASN A 58 9.08 -12.34 5.73
C ASN A 58 10.27 -11.36 5.56
N ARG A 59 10.48 -10.85 4.34
CA ARG A 59 11.49 -9.85 4.04
C ARG A 59 10.92 -8.44 4.10
N GLY A 60 9.61 -8.23 4.26
CA GLY A 60 8.95 -6.92 4.27
C GLY A 60 8.64 -6.36 2.88
N LEU A 61 8.53 -7.23 1.88
CA LEU A 61 8.16 -6.90 0.52
C LEU A 61 6.64 -7.02 0.36
N LEU A 62 6.04 -6.06 -0.35
CA LEU A 62 4.60 -5.96 -0.53
C LEU A 62 4.19 -6.49 -1.90
N SER A 63 3.11 -7.27 -1.91
CA SER A 63 2.44 -7.74 -3.12
C SER A 63 0.94 -7.51 -3.00
N LEU A 64 0.32 -7.04 -4.08
CA LEU A 64 -1.12 -6.78 -4.15
C LEU A 64 -1.82 -7.79 -5.05
N PHE A 65 -2.97 -8.29 -4.60
CA PHE A 65 -3.89 -9.08 -5.39
C PHE A 65 -5.25 -8.39 -5.41
N ARG A 66 -5.61 -7.87 -6.58
CA ARG A 66 -6.96 -7.36 -6.81
C ARG A 66 -7.90 -8.56 -6.84
N ARG A 67 -8.86 -8.61 -5.92
CA ARG A 67 -9.99 -9.53 -6.07
C ARG A 67 -10.78 -9.01 -7.26
N ARG A 68 -10.67 -9.67 -8.42
CA ARG A 68 -11.57 -9.43 -9.55
C ARG A 68 -12.99 -9.73 -9.05
N GLY A 69 -13.73 -8.68 -8.72
CA GLY A 69 -15.17 -8.69 -8.59
C GLY A 69 -15.81 -8.57 -9.96
#